data_AF-W4J4C5-F1
#
_entry.id   AF-W4J4C5-F1
#
_cell.length_a   1.000
_cell.length_b   1.000
_cell.length_c   1.000
_cell.angle_alpha   90.00
_cell.angle_beta   90.00
_cell.angle_gamma   90.00
#
_symmetry.space_group_name_H-M   'P 1'
#
loop_
_entity.id
_entity.type
_entity.pdbx_description
1 polymer ?
#
loop_
_entity_poly.entity_id
_entity_poly.type
_entity_poly.pdbx_seq_one_letter_code
_entity_poly.pdbx_strand_id
1 'polypeptide(L)'
;MGDMEKQYMIHIKEFIQTFCFAKNVEIIMDESNLKTNVKTQKENNCKVINIYSCYAIWLCMNEIYPSWFDISIHPAQFETEIDAYECLLKYLNEYHEKKYEKITKQILDKLSALTINEFIDIYSLVILAALVSDDKQKHINNILSVSHETQKYIHNVVEHLDKEVINESLRTEIKQLKEKVKYFEMENDNLNNCITEKNKIIEEDKEKMNNLQKQINAACEKTKNQYMNQIEEHEKKINELQNNLEKQMKDKLHIENDLKNKIKELEDEQNILKQENANIDILQNKINTYKEKLESMMTIQNINKELEDKLKENTQKMVDMEGEMEKLKIETTNIKIYKDKCADLDADLVNVKTENEKLKQELSEKNKIVQQLKNDLDMKTHSYDLLKKEQNMDKINIGLSNVDQTEELIRIKKENENLRKQIGSNSNEDIKKLENQIDDLKRINEKLEQKFLENKDKEKDNNDEDLQEKYNANRTLQMQLSSMQGSSDQSLNEKLIRLEAELIMEKKNTDQIEETTKNKLSKEFNTALQIFKEQLQIREKETEYYKDALKKQIDTTNDEQKLLSDIIHNLGLKYKQLQTYNLSLRNEITGIKLRAQTCAEYEKK
;
A
#
# COMPACT_ATOMS: atom_id res chain seq x y z
N MET A 1 42.06 -62.18 95.46
CA MET A 1 41.07 -62.52 94.43
C MET A 1 40.36 -63.80 94.81
N GLY A 2 41.03 -64.96 94.83
CA GLY A 2 40.44 -66.27 95.18
C GLY A 2 39.44 -66.34 96.34
N ASP A 3 39.61 -65.60 97.44
CA ASP A 3 38.65 -65.63 98.55
C ASP A 3 37.26 -65.05 98.18
N MET A 4 37.22 -64.01 97.35
CA MET A 4 35.95 -63.42 96.85
C MET A 4 35.26 -64.36 95.87
N GLU A 5 36.03 -65.00 94.99
CA GLU A 5 35.54 -65.96 93.99
C GLU A 5 34.91 -67.18 94.69
N LYS A 6 35.59 -67.71 95.72
CA LYS A 6 35.08 -68.79 96.58
C LYS A 6 33.87 -68.34 97.40
N GLN A 7 33.82 -67.09 97.87
CA GLN A 7 32.62 -66.54 98.52
C GLN A 7 31.41 -66.49 97.57
N TYR A 8 31.59 -66.06 96.32
CA TYR A 8 30.52 -66.11 95.32
C TYR A 8 30.05 -67.54 95.02
N MET A 9 30.96 -68.51 94.94
CA MET A 9 30.58 -69.93 94.80
C MET A 9 29.81 -70.48 96.02
N ILE A 10 30.06 -69.99 97.24
CA ILE A 10 29.24 -70.32 98.41
C ILE A 10 27.82 -69.78 98.26
N HIS A 11 27.65 -68.54 97.81
CA HIS A 11 26.34 -67.95 97.54
C HIS A 11 25.58 -68.69 96.42
N ILE A 12 26.28 -69.07 95.33
CA ILE A 12 25.71 -69.91 94.26
C ILE A 12 25.31 -71.29 94.79
N LYS A 13 26.15 -71.93 95.63
CA LYS A 13 25.81 -73.22 96.25
C LYS A 13 24.55 -73.14 97.11
N GLU A 14 24.41 -72.09 97.93
CA GLU A 14 23.22 -71.90 98.76
C GLU A 14 21.96 -71.69 97.90
N PHE A 15 22.06 -70.98 96.78
CA PHE A 15 20.98 -70.87 95.80
C PHE A 15 20.59 -72.23 95.20
N ILE A 16 21.56 -73.04 94.75
CA ILE A 16 21.29 -74.38 94.19
C ILE A 16 20.69 -75.32 95.24
N GLN A 17 21.06 -75.18 96.52
CA GLN A 17 20.46 -75.95 97.61
C GLN A 17 18.96 -75.70 97.83
N THR A 18 18.38 -74.65 97.24
CA THR A 18 16.91 -74.43 97.27
C THR A 18 16.11 -75.35 96.33
N PHE A 19 16.77 -75.98 95.35
CA PHE A 19 16.14 -76.79 94.31
C PHE A 19 15.58 -78.11 94.87
N CYS A 20 14.55 -78.66 94.24
CA CYS A 20 13.95 -79.93 94.63
C CYS A 20 14.92 -81.11 94.46
N PHE A 21 15.75 -81.13 93.42
CA PHE A 21 16.75 -82.20 93.27
C PHE A 21 17.79 -82.18 94.40
N ALA A 22 18.22 -81.00 94.85
CA ALA A 22 19.27 -80.80 95.85
C ALA A 22 18.96 -81.40 97.23
N LYS A 23 17.69 -81.72 97.52
CA LYS A 23 17.26 -82.35 98.78
C LYS A 23 17.69 -83.81 98.94
N ASN A 24 18.10 -84.46 97.85
CA ASN A 24 18.43 -85.90 97.82
C ASN A 24 19.92 -86.19 97.51
N VAL A 25 20.75 -85.14 97.38
CA VAL A 25 22.14 -85.23 96.92
C VAL A 25 23.05 -84.26 97.69
N GLU A 26 24.31 -84.63 97.87
CA GLU A 26 25.32 -83.78 98.49
C GLU A 26 26.02 -82.91 97.44
N ILE A 27 25.79 -81.60 97.47
CA ILE A 27 26.47 -80.65 96.57
C ILE A 27 27.85 -80.33 97.14
N ILE A 28 28.91 -80.64 96.39
CA ILE A 28 30.31 -80.34 96.74
C ILE A 28 30.90 -79.26 95.82
N MET A 29 32.04 -78.70 96.24
CA MET A 29 32.82 -77.74 95.47
C MET A 29 34.25 -78.26 95.38
N ASP A 30 34.51 -79.19 94.45
CA ASP A 30 35.85 -79.76 94.27
C ASP A 30 36.52 -79.21 93.01
N GLU A 31 37.61 -78.45 93.23
CA GLU A 31 38.45 -77.85 92.20
C GLU A 31 39.35 -78.88 91.48
N SER A 32 39.32 -80.16 91.85
CA SER A 32 40.06 -81.23 91.16
C SER A 32 39.59 -81.42 89.72
N ASN A 33 38.26 -81.44 89.49
CA ASN A 33 37.65 -81.60 88.17
C ASN A 33 38.03 -80.47 87.19
N LEU A 34 38.32 -79.26 87.69
CA LEU A 34 38.77 -78.11 86.88
C LEU A 34 40.14 -78.33 86.19
N LYS A 35 40.82 -79.45 86.45
CA LYS A 35 42.20 -79.71 85.99
C LYS A 35 42.36 -81.03 85.24
N THR A 36 41.29 -81.79 85.00
CA THR A 36 41.37 -83.14 84.42
C THR A 36 40.42 -83.33 83.26
N ASN A 37 40.94 -83.21 82.03
CA ASN A 37 40.27 -83.64 80.78
C ASN A 37 40.23 -85.18 80.65
N VAL A 38 39.74 -85.85 81.69
CA VAL A 38 39.60 -87.30 81.80
C VAL A 38 38.12 -87.65 81.67
N LYS A 39 37.80 -88.72 80.94
CA LYS A 39 36.43 -89.22 80.83
C LYS A 39 35.86 -89.54 82.21
N THR A 40 35.07 -88.62 82.76
CA THR A 40 34.28 -88.81 83.97
C THR A 40 33.32 -89.98 83.74
N GLN A 41 33.21 -90.86 84.73
CA GLN A 41 32.25 -91.96 84.68
C GLN A 41 30.84 -91.37 84.64
N LYS A 42 29.89 -92.01 83.94
CA LYS A 42 28.52 -91.48 83.83
C LYS A 42 27.90 -91.32 85.23
N GLU A 43 27.81 -90.09 85.73
CA GLU A 43 27.29 -89.73 87.08
C GLU A 43 25.78 -89.91 87.23
N ASN A 44 25.18 -90.80 86.43
CA ASN A 44 23.77 -91.16 86.49
C ASN A 44 23.44 -91.74 87.88
N ASN A 45 22.68 -90.98 88.67
CA ASN A 45 22.32 -91.29 90.06
C ASN A 45 23.49 -91.26 91.07
N CYS A 46 24.49 -90.38 90.88
CA CYS A 46 25.48 -90.12 91.92
C CYS A 46 24.82 -89.44 93.15
N LYS A 47 25.17 -89.87 94.37
CA LYS A 47 24.70 -89.23 95.62
C LYS A 47 25.39 -87.90 95.93
N VAL A 48 26.46 -87.61 95.20
CA VAL A 48 27.33 -86.43 95.38
C VAL A 48 27.42 -85.75 94.02
N ILE A 49 27.29 -84.43 93.98
CA ILE A 49 27.31 -83.64 92.74
C ILE A 49 28.29 -82.49 92.90
N ASN A 50 29.27 -82.38 91.99
CA ASN A 50 30.19 -81.25 91.97
C ASN A 50 29.55 -80.05 91.25
N ILE A 51 29.56 -78.88 91.89
CA ILE A 51 29.06 -77.62 91.31
C ILE A 51 29.79 -77.24 90.01
N TYR A 52 31.04 -77.68 89.85
CA TYR A 52 31.86 -77.42 88.66
C TYR A 52 31.64 -78.45 87.53
N SER A 53 30.48 -79.09 87.43
CA SER A 53 30.17 -80.11 86.41
C SER A 53 29.10 -79.66 85.42
N CYS A 54 29.11 -80.21 84.20
CA CYS A 54 27.99 -80.07 83.27
C CYS A 54 26.65 -80.53 83.88
N TYR A 55 26.70 -81.58 84.71
CA TYR A 55 25.52 -82.21 85.27
C TYR A 55 24.80 -81.33 86.29
N ALA A 56 25.54 -80.61 87.14
CA ALA A 56 24.96 -79.62 88.05
C ALA A 56 24.24 -78.48 87.31
N ILE A 57 24.81 -77.99 86.19
CA ILE A 57 24.20 -76.94 85.36
C ILE A 57 22.93 -77.47 84.67
N TRP A 58 22.99 -78.66 84.06
CA TRP A 58 21.81 -79.29 83.44
C TRP A 58 20.70 -79.53 84.46
N LEU A 59 21.00 -80.02 85.67
CA LEU A 59 20.00 -80.24 86.72
C LEU A 59 19.28 -78.95 87.14
N CYS A 60 20.01 -77.84 87.34
CA CYS A 60 19.42 -76.54 87.61
C CYS A 60 18.49 -76.11 86.47
N MET A 61 18.97 -76.16 85.22
CA MET A 61 18.21 -75.67 84.07
C MET A 61 17.02 -76.57 83.71
N ASN A 62 17.12 -77.89 83.91
CA ASN A 62 16.02 -78.84 83.78
C ASN A 62 14.95 -78.64 84.87
N GLU A 63 15.28 -78.21 86.09
CA GLU A 63 14.25 -77.85 87.09
C GLU A 63 13.64 -76.46 86.85
N ILE A 64 14.38 -75.52 86.24
CA ILE A 64 13.86 -74.20 85.82
C ILE A 64 12.91 -74.33 84.62
N TYR A 65 13.27 -75.14 83.62
CA TYR A 65 12.50 -75.30 82.39
C TYR A 65 12.72 -76.70 81.73
N PRO A 66 12.01 -77.75 82.20
CA PRO A 66 12.24 -79.14 81.76
C PRO A 66 12.09 -79.35 80.24
N SER A 67 11.23 -78.57 79.58
CA SER A 67 10.90 -78.72 78.15
C SER A 67 11.94 -78.13 77.19
N TRP A 68 12.94 -77.40 77.71
CA TRP A 68 14.04 -76.81 76.92
C TRP A 68 15.39 -77.42 77.30
N PHE A 69 15.53 -77.85 78.55
CA PHE A 69 16.71 -78.56 79.06
C PHE A 69 16.39 -80.04 79.29
N ASP A 70 15.82 -80.69 78.28
CA ASP A 70 15.32 -82.06 78.38
C ASP A 70 16.45 -83.12 78.35
N ILE A 71 16.05 -84.40 78.27
CA ILE A 71 16.97 -85.55 78.27
C ILE A 71 17.84 -85.64 77.00
N SER A 72 17.54 -84.90 75.93
CA SER A 72 18.33 -84.89 74.69
C SER A 72 19.64 -84.11 74.83
N ILE A 73 19.67 -83.06 75.68
CA ILE A 73 20.87 -82.28 76.00
C ILE A 73 21.48 -82.64 77.37
N HIS A 74 21.07 -83.76 77.95
CA HIS A 74 21.64 -84.29 79.19
C HIS A 74 23.13 -84.67 78.99
N PRO A 75 24.06 -84.27 79.88
CA PRO A 75 25.50 -84.46 79.68
C PRO A 75 25.96 -85.90 79.34
N ALA A 76 25.29 -86.92 79.86
CA ALA A 76 25.61 -88.33 79.57
C ALA A 76 25.27 -88.82 78.12
N GLN A 77 24.75 -87.93 77.26
CA GLN A 77 24.55 -88.15 75.81
C GLN A 77 25.80 -87.81 74.98
N PHE A 78 26.74 -87.02 75.52
CA PHE A 78 27.92 -86.52 74.81
C PHE A 78 29.15 -87.42 75.03
N GLU A 79 30.14 -87.36 74.12
CA GLU A 79 31.37 -88.16 74.24
C GLU A 79 32.44 -87.51 75.14
N THR A 80 32.43 -86.18 75.27
CA THR A 80 33.26 -85.42 76.18
C THR A 80 32.45 -84.39 76.97
N GLU A 81 32.97 -83.97 78.13
CA GLU A 81 32.33 -82.92 78.93
C GLU A 81 32.41 -81.53 78.26
N ILE A 82 33.40 -81.31 77.37
CA ILE A 82 33.52 -80.08 76.58
C ILE A 82 32.35 -79.93 75.60
N ASP A 83 31.97 -81.01 74.91
CA ASP A 83 30.82 -81.00 73.98
C ASP A 83 29.50 -80.72 74.73
N ALA A 84 29.38 -81.27 75.95
CA ALA A 84 28.24 -81.03 76.83
C ALA A 84 28.18 -79.57 77.30
N TYR A 85 29.31 -78.95 77.70
CA TYR A 85 29.36 -77.51 78.00
C TYR A 85 29.00 -76.67 76.79
N GLU A 86 29.59 -76.93 75.61
CA GLU A 86 29.31 -76.17 74.41
C GLU A 86 27.81 -76.22 74.04
N CYS A 87 27.17 -77.38 74.18
CA CYS A 87 25.74 -77.54 73.95
C CYS A 87 24.90 -76.77 75.01
N LEU A 88 25.14 -77.00 76.30
CA LEU A 88 24.41 -76.35 77.38
C LEU A 88 24.50 -74.82 77.33
N LEU A 89 25.69 -74.28 77.02
CA LEU A 89 25.90 -72.84 76.93
C LEU A 89 25.22 -72.22 75.71
N LYS A 90 25.16 -72.93 74.57
CA LYS A 90 24.34 -72.51 73.42
C LYS A 90 22.86 -72.47 73.79
N TYR A 91 22.33 -73.53 74.39
CA TYR A 91 20.92 -73.59 74.82
C TYR A 91 20.56 -72.55 75.89
N LEU A 92 21.49 -72.24 76.81
CA LEU A 92 21.33 -71.19 77.82
C LEU A 92 21.35 -69.78 77.20
N ASN A 93 22.21 -69.55 76.21
CA ASN A 93 22.27 -68.29 75.48
C ASN A 93 21.04 -68.07 74.58
N GLU A 94 20.49 -69.13 73.98
CA GLU A 94 19.27 -69.05 73.18
C GLU A 94 18.01 -68.92 74.05
N TYR A 95 17.97 -69.54 75.24
CA TYR A 95 16.95 -69.29 76.27
C TYR A 95 16.91 -67.80 76.69
N HIS A 96 18.08 -67.16 76.79
CA HIS A 96 18.20 -65.73 77.08
C HIS A 96 18.04 -64.81 75.84
N GLU A 97 17.49 -65.31 74.73
CA GLU A 97 17.29 -64.58 73.47
C GLU A 97 18.57 -63.89 72.95
N LYS A 98 19.74 -64.47 73.23
CA LYS A 98 21.10 -63.96 72.91
C LYS A 98 21.47 -62.62 73.59
N LYS A 99 20.71 -62.15 74.58
CA LYS A 99 21.00 -60.90 75.33
C LYS A 99 22.38 -60.89 75.97
N TYR A 100 22.88 -62.06 76.38
CA TYR A 100 24.19 -62.23 77.02
C TYR A 100 25.22 -62.92 76.13
N GLU A 101 25.05 -62.87 74.80
CA GLU A 101 25.93 -63.56 73.82
C GLU A 101 27.41 -63.22 73.97
N LYS A 102 27.74 -62.02 74.45
CA LYS A 102 29.12 -61.61 74.77
C LYS A 102 29.73 -62.47 75.88
N ILE A 103 29.02 -62.67 76.99
CA ILE A 103 29.48 -63.48 78.14
C ILE A 103 29.56 -64.94 77.72
N THR A 104 28.53 -65.45 77.05
CA THR A 104 28.52 -66.81 76.50
C THR A 104 29.73 -67.06 75.60
N LYS A 105 30.05 -66.14 74.68
CA LYS A 105 31.25 -66.27 73.82
C LYS A 105 32.56 -66.28 74.63
N GLN A 106 32.70 -65.41 75.63
CA GLN A 106 33.90 -65.38 76.48
C GLN A 106 34.11 -66.66 77.30
N ILE A 107 33.04 -67.41 77.60
CA ILE A 107 33.10 -68.74 78.22
C ILE A 107 33.42 -69.81 77.15
N LEU A 108 32.74 -69.76 75.98
CA LEU A 108 32.94 -70.69 74.87
C LEU A 108 34.39 -70.66 74.35
N ASP A 109 34.99 -69.48 74.22
CA ASP A 109 36.39 -69.28 73.83
C ASP A 109 37.40 -69.87 74.83
N LYS A 110 36.96 -70.28 76.02
CA LYS A 110 37.78 -70.79 77.14
C LYS A 110 37.46 -72.22 77.58
N LEU A 111 36.57 -72.94 76.88
CA LEU A 111 36.07 -74.27 77.31
C LEU A 111 37.15 -75.28 77.71
N SER A 112 38.34 -75.22 77.10
CA SER A 112 39.47 -76.11 77.42
C SER A 112 40.14 -75.85 78.77
N ALA A 113 39.81 -74.76 79.47
CA ALA A 113 40.42 -74.31 80.73
C ALA A 113 39.51 -73.39 81.55
N LEU A 114 38.27 -73.82 81.83
CA LEU A 114 37.32 -73.06 82.66
C LEU A 114 37.86 -72.86 84.09
N THR A 115 37.73 -71.64 84.63
CA THR A 115 38.09 -71.30 86.01
C THR A 115 36.83 -70.98 86.83
N ILE A 116 37.00 -70.75 88.13
CA ILE A 116 35.90 -70.39 89.05
C ILE A 116 35.11 -69.18 88.52
N ASN A 117 35.77 -68.22 87.86
CA ASN A 117 35.09 -67.03 87.31
C ASN A 117 34.14 -67.38 86.16
N GLU A 118 34.53 -68.24 85.22
CA GLU A 118 33.60 -68.69 84.17
C GLU A 118 32.42 -69.46 84.75
N PHE A 119 32.59 -70.24 85.83
CA PHE A 119 31.45 -70.86 86.52
C PHE A 119 30.55 -69.87 87.25
N ILE A 120 31.10 -68.78 87.81
CA ILE A 120 30.32 -67.66 88.36
C ILE A 120 29.48 -67.00 87.26
N ASP A 121 30.04 -66.79 86.07
CA ASP A 121 29.32 -66.22 84.92
C ASP A 121 28.20 -67.18 84.44
N ILE A 122 28.50 -68.48 84.29
CA ILE A 122 27.49 -69.50 83.94
C ILE A 122 26.35 -69.51 84.95
N TYR A 123 26.65 -69.60 86.24
CA TYR A 123 25.62 -69.64 87.26
C TYR A 123 24.88 -68.31 87.44
N SER A 124 25.48 -67.18 87.06
CA SER A 124 24.77 -65.91 86.97
C SER A 124 23.68 -65.93 85.88
N LEU A 125 23.95 -66.57 84.73
CA LEU A 125 22.95 -66.83 83.69
C LEU A 125 21.88 -67.84 84.14
N VAL A 126 22.22 -68.84 84.96
CA VAL A 126 21.26 -69.78 85.57
C VAL A 126 20.35 -69.08 86.60
N ILE A 127 20.91 -68.21 87.45
CA ILE A 127 20.17 -67.38 88.41
C ILE A 127 19.18 -66.47 87.67
N LEU A 128 19.62 -65.81 86.58
CA LEU A 128 18.71 -65.03 85.73
C LEU A 128 17.60 -65.90 85.13
N ALA A 129 17.91 -67.09 84.63
CA ALA A 129 16.92 -67.98 84.04
C ALA A 129 15.81 -68.36 85.05
N ALA A 130 16.19 -68.67 86.29
CA ALA A 130 15.24 -68.95 87.38
C ALA A 130 14.34 -67.74 87.73
N LEU A 131 14.83 -66.51 87.52
CA LEU A 131 14.10 -65.26 87.82
C LEU A 131 13.21 -64.79 86.65
N VAL A 132 13.46 -65.21 85.42
CA VAL A 132 12.63 -64.84 84.25
C VAL A 132 11.61 -65.92 83.85
N SER A 133 11.81 -67.18 84.25
CA SER A 133 10.97 -68.33 83.91
C SER A 133 9.48 -68.18 84.26
N ASP A 134 8.64 -69.05 83.72
CA ASP A 134 7.21 -69.09 84.06
C ASP A 134 6.99 -69.38 85.56
N ASP A 135 7.82 -70.26 86.12
CA ASP A 135 7.82 -70.66 87.53
C ASP A 135 8.54 -69.66 88.46
N LYS A 136 8.97 -68.47 87.98
CA LYS A 136 9.81 -67.51 88.72
C LYS A 136 9.33 -67.15 90.12
N GLN A 137 8.02 -67.14 90.39
CA GLN A 137 7.50 -66.85 91.73
C GLN A 137 7.90 -67.94 92.76
N LYS A 138 7.99 -69.21 92.34
CA LYS A 138 8.54 -70.31 93.17
C LYS A 138 10.04 -70.09 93.41
N HIS A 139 10.80 -69.73 92.39
CA HIS A 139 12.24 -69.45 92.54
C HIS A 139 12.52 -68.21 93.40
N ILE A 140 11.73 -67.14 93.28
CA ILE A 140 11.80 -65.94 94.15
C ILE A 140 11.50 -66.31 95.61
N ASN A 141 10.43 -67.06 95.88
CA ASN A 141 10.12 -67.52 97.24
C ASN A 141 11.22 -68.43 97.82
N ASN A 142 11.83 -69.28 97.00
CA ASN A 142 13.00 -70.06 97.39
C ASN A 142 14.19 -69.14 97.74
N ILE A 143 14.49 -68.13 96.92
CA ILE A 143 15.56 -67.14 97.18
C ILE A 143 15.27 -66.33 98.45
N LEU A 144 14.02 -66.05 98.81
CA LEU A 144 13.70 -65.40 100.08
C LEU A 144 13.98 -66.26 101.32
N SER A 145 14.31 -67.56 101.16
CA SER A 145 14.67 -68.48 102.24
C SER A 145 16.17 -68.69 102.46
N VAL A 146 17.04 -68.18 101.57
CA VAL A 146 18.51 -68.22 101.75
C VAL A 146 19.01 -67.01 102.54
N SER A 147 20.28 -67.01 102.95
CA SER A 147 20.93 -65.91 103.68
C SER A 147 20.79 -64.54 102.98
N HIS A 148 20.74 -63.45 103.76
CA HIS A 148 20.65 -62.09 103.21
C HIS A 148 21.88 -61.73 102.36
N GLU A 149 23.04 -62.28 102.68
CA GLU A 149 24.27 -62.14 101.91
C GLU A 149 24.12 -62.78 100.51
N THR A 150 23.54 -63.98 100.42
CA THR A 150 23.22 -64.62 99.13
C THR A 150 22.10 -63.90 98.38
N GLN A 151 21.05 -63.43 99.06
CA GLN A 151 20.01 -62.59 98.44
C GLN A 151 20.62 -61.32 97.81
N LYS A 152 21.54 -60.66 98.52
CA LYS A 152 22.27 -59.48 98.04
C LYS A 152 23.20 -59.80 96.87
N TYR A 153 23.89 -60.94 96.90
CA TYR A 153 24.68 -61.43 95.76
C TYR A 153 23.81 -61.61 94.51
N ILE A 154 22.67 -62.31 94.64
CA ILE A 154 21.71 -62.53 93.55
C ILE A 154 21.18 -61.21 92.99
N HIS A 155 20.85 -60.23 93.84
CA HIS A 155 20.41 -58.91 93.39
C HIS A 155 21.48 -58.17 92.58
N ASN A 156 22.74 -58.20 93.04
CA ASN A 156 23.87 -57.58 92.33
C ASN A 156 24.11 -58.24 90.95
N VAL A 157 23.92 -59.55 90.83
CA VAL A 157 24.05 -60.28 89.55
C VAL A 157 23.04 -59.75 88.52
N VAL A 158 21.77 -59.60 88.91
CA VAL A 158 20.73 -59.02 88.04
C VAL A 158 21.11 -57.59 87.63
N GLU A 159 21.44 -56.74 88.60
CA GLU A 159 21.72 -55.32 88.37
C GLU A 159 22.98 -55.08 87.50
N HIS A 160 23.95 -56.00 87.54
CA HIS A 160 25.14 -55.94 86.69
C HIS A 160 24.83 -56.28 85.23
N LEU A 161 24.08 -57.37 85.01
CA LEU A 161 23.82 -57.92 83.69
C LEU A 161 22.84 -57.05 82.87
N ASP A 162 21.80 -56.49 83.51
CA ASP A 162 20.91 -55.50 82.86
C ASP A 162 21.68 -54.27 82.33
N LYS A 163 22.68 -53.79 83.09
CA LYS A 163 23.50 -52.64 82.71
C LYS A 163 24.40 -52.93 81.52
N GLU A 164 24.87 -54.17 81.32
CA GLU A 164 25.71 -54.51 80.17
C GLU A 164 24.93 -54.49 78.86
N VAL A 165 23.71 -55.05 78.84
CA VAL A 165 22.81 -55.08 77.67
C VAL A 165 22.51 -53.66 77.16
N ILE A 166 22.21 -52.72 78.07
CA ILE A 166 21.92 -51.32 77.74
C ILE A 166 23.14 -50.63 77.10
N ASN A 167 24.35 -50.89 77.62
CA ASN A 167 25.57 -50.26 77.13
C ASN A 167 25.95 -50.69 75.70
N GLU A 168 25.77 -51.97 75.34
CA GLU A 168 26.13 -52.45 73.99
C GLU A 168 25.12 -52.04 72.92
N SER A 169 23.85 -51.87 73.29
CA SER A 169 22.83 -51.23 72.45
C SER A 169 23.22 -49.79 72.08
N LEU A 170 23.55 -48.96 73.09
CA LEU A 170 23.98 -47.57 72.90
C LEU A 170 25.26 -47.45 72.06
N ARG A 171 26.23 -48.36 72.23
CA ARG A 171 27.45 -48.43 71.40
C ARG A 171 27.13 -48.67 69.92
N THR A 172 26.17 -49.55 69.65
CA THR A 172 25.73 -49.87 68.28
C THR A 172 25.05 -48.67 67.63
N GLU A 173 24.17 -47.97 68.34
CA GLU A 173 23.53 -46.74 67.87
C GLU A 173 24.55 -45.62 67.60
N ILE A 174 25.47 -45.36 68.54
CA ILE A 174 26.54 -44.37 68.40
C ILE A 174 27.42 -44.65 67.16
N LYS A 175 27.67 -45.92 66.83
CA LYS A 175 28.41 -46.30 65.61
C LYS A 175 27.63 -45.90 64.34
N GLN A 176 26.35 -46.26 64.26
CA GLN A 176 25.48 -45.91 63.11
C GLN A 176 25.33 -44.39 62.93
N LEU A 177 25.22 -43.64 64.04
CA LEU A 177 25.14 -42.18 64.00
C LEU A 177 26.45 -41.55 63.48
N LYS A 178 27.62 -42.05 63.88
CA LYS A 178 28.91 -41.58 63.34
C LYS A 178 29.06 -41.84 61.84
N GLU A 179 28.60 -43.00 61.36
CA GLU A 179 28.61 -43.33 59.93
C GLU A 179 27.68 -42.40 59.13
N LYS A 180 26.49 -42.04 59.66
CA LYS A 180 25.59 -41.05 59.06
C LYS A 180 26.16 -39.63 59.05
N VAL A 181 26.79 -39.18 60.14
CA VAL A 181 27.45 -37.85 60.19
C VAL A 181 28.52 -37.74 59.11
N LYS A 182 29.39 -38.75 58.98
CA LYS A 182 30.44 -38.77 57.96
C LYS A 182 29.89 -38.75 56.52
N TYR A 183 28.76 -39.39 56.28
CA TYR A 183 28.07 -39.30 54.98
C TYR A 183 27.61 -37.87 54.69
N PHE A 184 26.96 -37.20 55.64
CA PHE A 184 26.50 -35.81 55.47
C PHE A 184 27.66 -34.81 55.35
N GLU A 185 28.78 -35.03 56.03
CA GLU A 185 30.01 -34.24 55.83
C GLU A 185 30.49 -34.32 54.37
N MET A 186 30.59 -35.53 53.80
CA MET A 186 30.97 -35.73 52.39
C MET A 186 29.94 -35.16 51.41
N GLU A 187 28.64 -35.25 51.69
CA GLU A 187 27.59 -34.67 50.85
C GLU A 187 27.64 -33.13 50.86
N ASN A 188 27.87 -32.52 52.03
CA ASN A 188 28.03 -31.08 52.19
C ASN A 188 29.27 -30.53 51.46
N ASP A 189 30.41 -31.23 51.51
CA ASP A 189 31.60 -30.86 50.75
C ASP A 189 31.37 -30.95 49.23
N ASN A 190 30.69 -31.99 48.75
CA ASN A 190 30.30 -32.11 47.35
C ASN A 190 29.36 -30.97 46.89
N LEU A 191 28.40 -30.58 47.75
CA LEU A 191 27.52 -29.43 47.49
C LEU A 191 28.29 -28.11 47.44
N ASN A 192 29.22 -27.88 48.38
CA ASN A 192 30.07 -26.69 48.38
C ASN A 192 30.95 -26.58 47.12
N ASN A 193 31.53 -27.69 46.66
CA ASN A 193 32.28 -27.72 45.40
C ASN A 193 31.38 -27.38 44.20
N CYS A 194 30.19 -27.96 44.10
CA CYS A 194 29.21 -27.68 43.04
C CYS A 194 28.75 -26.21 43.05
N ILE A 195 28.49 -25.63 44.23
CA ILE A 195 28.17 -24.20 44.38
C ILE A 195 29.33 -23.31 43.91
N THR A 196 30.56 -23.68 44.23
CA THR A 196 31.78 -22.93 43.86
C THR A 196 31.99 -22.93 42.35
N GLU A 197 31.80 -24.07 41.68
CA GLU A 197 31.88 -24.19 40.23
C GLU A 197 30.77 -23.39 39.52
N LYS A 198 29.52 -23.46 40.02
CA LYS A 198 28.42 -22.65 39.45
C LYS A 198 28.62 -21.15 39.64
N ASN A 199 29.16 -20.71 40.77
CA ASN A 199 29.49 -19.31 40.99
C ASN A 199 30.56 -18.82 39.99
N LYS A 200 31.55 -19.64 39.65
CA LYS A 200 32.54 -19.32 38.61
C LYS A 200 31.89 -19.16 37.23
N ILE A 201 31.01 -20.07 36.83
CA ILE A 201 30.27 -19.99 35.55
C ILE A 201 29.42 -18.70 35.49
N ILE A 202 28.74 -18.35 36.59
CA ILE A 202 27.96 -17.11 36.70
C ILE A 202 28.84 -15.86 36.49
N GLU A 203 30.06 -15.83 37.01
CA GLU A 203 30.96 -14.67 36.82
C GLU A 203 31.51 -14.58 35.39
N GLU A 204 31.87 -15.72 34.78
CA GLU A 204 32.25 -15.78 33.37
C GLU A 204 31.11 -15.31 32.45
N ASP A 205 29.85 -15.67 32.75
CA ASP A 205 28.69 -15.25 31.97
C ASP A 205 28.32 -13.77 32.18
N LYS A 206 28.52 -13.21 33.37
CA LYS A 206 28.46 -11.75 33.59
C LYS A 206 29.50 -11.01 32.75
N GLU A 207 30.72 -11.53 32.63
CA GLU A 207 31.76 -10.90 31.82
C GLU A 207 31.41 -10.95 30.33
N LYS A 208 30.94 -12.10 29.82
CA LYS A 208 30.41 -12.25 28.45
C LYS A 208 29.27 -11.26 28.20
N MET A 209 28.30 -11.16 29.11
CA MET A 209 27.16 -10.24 29.02
C MET A 209 27.60 -8.76 28.98
N ASN A 210 28.52 -8.35 29.86
CA ASN A 210 29.08 -7.00 29.86
C ASN A 210 29.82 -6.68 28.55
N ASN A 211 30.55 -7.64 27.99
CA ASN A 211 31.28 -7.44 26.73
C ASN A 211 30.33 -7.39 25.51
N LEU A 212 29.26 -8.19 25.50
CA LEU A 212 28.18 -8.07 24.50
C LEU A 212 27.47 -6.72 24.61
N GLN A 213 27.15 -6.24 25.83
CA GLN A 213 26.51 -4.94 26.02
C GLN A 213 27.38 -3.78 25.53
N LYS A 214 28.71 -3.84 25.74
CA LYS A 214 29.66 -2.86 25.16
C LYS A 214 29.63 -2.87 23.63
N GLN A 215 29.58 -4.06 23.00
CA GLN A 215 29.50 -4.19 21.54
C GLN A 215 28.18 -3.64 20.99
N ILE A 216 27.05 -3.95 21.63
CA ILE A 216 25.72 -3.42 21.28
C ILE A 216 25.72 -1.89 21.37
N ASN A 217 26.20 -1.32 22.48
CA ASN A 217 26.26 0.13 22.66
C ASN A 217 27.12 0.81 21.58
N ALA A 218 28.28 0.24 21.24
CA ALA A 218 29.16 0.75 20.19
C ALA A 218 28.53 0.65 18.79
N ALA A 219 27.81 -0.43 18.50
CA ALA A 219 27.08 -0.60 17.24
C ALA A 219 25.91 0.39 17.11
N CYS A 220 25.14 0.59 18.19
CA CYS A 220 24.06 1.57 18.25
C CYS A 220 24.58 3.00 18.03
N GLU A 221 25.64 3.42 18.72
CA GLU A 221 26.20 4.77 18.57
C GLU A 221 26.80 4.98 17.17
N LYS A 222 27.45 3.97 16.57
CA LYS A 222 27.89 4.01 15.17
C LYS A 222 26.71 4.21 14.21
N THR A 223 25.62 3.47 14.40
CA THR A 223 24.43 3.52 13.55
C THR A 223 23.70 4.86 13.67
N LYS A 224 23.57 5.37 14.90
CA LYS A 224 23.06 6.72 15.21
C LYS A 224 23.87 7.80 14.51
N ASN A 225 25.20 7.74 14.56
CA ASN A 225 26.07 8.70 13.88
C ASN A 225 25.95 8.61 12.35
N GLN A 226 25.74 7.41 11.78
CA GLN A 226 25.46 7.26 10.35
C GLN A 226 24.13 7.94 9.95
N TYR A 227 23.06 7.76 10.72
CA TYR A 227 21.79 8.45 10.46
C TYR A 227 21.89 9.96 10.68
N MET A 228 22.65 10.42 11.69
CA MET A 228 22.86 11.85 11.95
C MET A 228 23.58 12.53 10.78
N ASN A 229 24.64 11.91 10.24
CA ASN A 229 25.32 12.40 9.05
C ASN A 229 24.39 12.44 7.81
N GLN A 230 23.54 11.42 7.62
CA GLN A 230 22.55 11.40 6.53
C GLN A 230 21.51 12.52 6.65
N ILE A 231 21.05 12.81 7.88
CA ILE A 231 20.15 13.94 8.15
C ILE A 231 20.84 15.25 7.78
N GLU A 232 22.08 15.48 8.23
CA GLU A 232 22.83 16.70 7.86
C GLU A 232 23.04 16.85 6.35
N GLU A 233 23.34 15.76 5.62
CA GLU A 233 23.47 15.78 4.16
C GLU A 233 22.14 16.09 3.47
N HIS A 234 21.03 15.56 3.98
CA HIS A 234 19.69 15.86 3.47
C HIS A 234 19.27 17.31 3.79
N GLU A 235 19.56 17.85 4.97
CA GLU A 235 19.33 19.25 5.32
C GLU A 235 20.12 20.21 4.42
N LYS A 236 21.41 19.94 4.19
CA LYS A 236 22.25 20.70 3.24
C LYS A 236 21.62 20.70 1.84
N LYS A 237 21.15 19.54 1.35
CA LYS A 237 20.53 19.41 0.03
C LYS A 237 19.13 20.04 -0.06
N ILE A 238 18.36 20.05 1.02
CA ILE A 238 17.08 20.77 1.11
C ILE A 238 17.35 22.29 1.00
N ASN A 239 18.35 22.80 1.72
CA ASN A 239 18.73 24.21 1.67
C ASN A 239 19.24 24.62 0.27
N GLU A 240 20.03 23.77 -0.40
CA GLU A 240 20.43 23.98 -1.80
C GLU A 240 19.21 24.04 -2.75
N LEU A 241 18.26 23.12 -2.61
CA LEU A 241 17.04 23.09 -3.44
C LEU A 241 16.14 24.30 -3.18
N GLN A 242 16.01 24.75 -1.93
CA GLN A 242 15.28 25.97 -1.57
C GLN A 242 15.92 27.22 -2.19
N ASN A 243 17.24 27.38 -2.08
CA ASN A 243 17.97 28.50 -2.70
C ASN A 243 17.81 28.51 -4.24
N ASN A 244 17.86 27.33 -4.87
CA ASN A 244 17.63 27.22 -6.31
C ASN A 244 16.18 27.54 -6.70
N LEU A 245 15.19 27.13 -5.90
CA LEU A 245 13.77 27.45 -6.12
C LEU A 245 13.51 28.95 -5.96
N GLU A 246 14.03 29.58 -4.91
CA GLU A 246 13.97 31.03 -4.72
C GLU A 246 14.56 31.80 -5.90
N LYS A 247 15.71 31.35 -6.41
CA LYS A 247 16.34 31.95 -7.58
C LYS A 247 15.43 31.82 -8.81
N GLN A 248 14.91 30.63 -9.10
CA GLN A 248 13.97 30.44 -10.22
C GLN A 248 12.69 31.29 -10.07
N MET A 249 12.19 31.51 -8.86
CA MET A 249 11.04 32.40 -8.63
C MET A 249 11.39 33.87 -8.88
N LYS A 250 12.59 34.33 -8.50
CA LYS A 250 13.09 35.69 -8.79
C LYS A 250 13.32 35.90 -10.30
N ASP A 251 13.99 34.95 -10.95
CA ASP A 251 14.25 34.95 -12.39
C ASP A 251 12.93 34.94 -13.18
N LYS A 252 11.95 34.10 -12.78
CA LYS A 252 10.61 34.08 -13.36
C LYS A 252 9.88 35.42 -13.18
N LEU A 253 9.93 36.02 -11.99
CA LEU A 253 9.26 37.29 -11.72
C LEU A 253 9.83 38.44 -12.57
N HIS A 254 11.14 38.44 -12.83
CA HIS A 254 11.77 39.38 -13.75
C HIS A 254 11.23 39.20 -15.18
N ILE A 255 11.24 37.97 -15.70
CA ILE A 255 10.71 37.65 -17.03
C ILE A 255 9.22 38.00 -17.14
N GLU A 256 8.43 37.75 -16.10
CA GLU A 256 6.99 38.08 -16.07
C GLU A 256 6.75 39.59 -16.12
N ASN A 257 7.60 40.40 -15.48
CA ASN A 257 7.54 41.86 -15.54
C ASN A 257 7.99 42.40 -16.91
N ASP A 258 9.05 41.83 -17.50
CA ASP A 258 9.53 42.23 -18.83
C ASP A 258 8.48 41.90 -19.91
N LEU A 259 7.82 40.74 -19.80
CA LEU A 259 6.69 40.37 -20.67
C LEU A 259 5.49 41.31 -20.48
N LYS A 260 5.13 41.70 -19.25
CA LYS A 260 4.07 42.70 -19.01
C LYS A 260 4.41 44.06 -19.62
N ASN A 261 5.66 44.49 -19.50
CA ASN A 261 6.14 45.72 -20.14
C ASN A 261 6.02 45.62 -21.67
N LYS A 262 6.46 44.51 -22.29
CA LYS A 262 6.37 44.36 -23.75
C LYS A 262 4.93 44.17 -24.26
N ILE A 263 4.05 43.53 -23.50
CA ILE A 263 2.61 43.51 -23.80
C ILE A 263 2.07 44.93 -23.84
N LYS A 264 2.38 45.76 -22.84
CA LYS A 264 1.93 47.15 -22.79
C LYS A 264 2.45 47.98 -23.98
N GLU A 265 3.73 47.85 -24.33
CA GLU A 265 4.28 48.49 -25.53
C GLU A 265 3.50 48.09 -26.80
N LEU A 266 3.18 46.80 -26.95
CA LEU A 266 2.39 46.29 -28.09
C LEU A 266 0.92 46.75 -28.06
N GLU A 267 0.33 46.95 -26.88
CA GLU A 267 -1.00 47.57 -26.74
C GLU A 267 -0.98 49.04 -27.14
N ASP A 268 0.04 49.80 -26.72
CA ASP A 268 0.25 51.20 -27.10
C ASP A 268 0.53 51.33 -28.62
N GLU A 269 1.40 50.49 -29.20
CA GLU A 269 1.61 50.36 -30.66
C GLU A 269 0.31 50.04 -31.40
N GLN A 270 -0.48 49.07 -30.93
CA GLN A 270 -1.76 48.70 -31.55
C GLN A 270 -2.79 49.84 -31.48
N ASN A 271 -2.78 50.66 -30.42
CA ASN A 271 -3.66 51.81 -30.29
C ASN A 271 -3.27 52.94 -31.24
N ILE A 272 -1.98 53.16 -31.48
CA ILE A 272 -1.49 54.06 -32.55
C ILE A 272 -1.96 53.56 -33.92
N LEU A 273 -1.78 52.28 -34.23
CA LEU A 273 -2.21 51.70 -35.52
C LEU A 273 -3.73 51.76 -35.75
N LYS A 274 -4.56 51.63 -34.69
CA LYS A 274 -6.02 51.88 -34.77
C LYS A 274 -6.32 53.34 -35.13
N GLN A 275 -5.59 54.29 -34.54
CA GLN A 275 -5.76 55.72 -34.82
C GLN A 275 -5.28 56.06 -36.25
N GLU A 276 -4.20 55.45 -36.73
CA GLU A 276 -3.73 55.60 -38.11
C GLU A 276 -4.74 55.01 -39.11
N ASN A 277 -5.30 53.82 -38.86
CA ASN A 277 -6.37 53.26 -39.70
C ASN A 277 -7.60 54.19 -39.76
N ALA A 278 -8.04 54.75 -38.63
CA ALA A 278 -9.14 55.72 -38.62
C ALA A 278 -8.80 57.00 -39.42
N ASN A 279 -7.54 57.45 -39.41
CA ASN A 279 -7.07 58.54 -40.27
C ASN A 279 -7.04 58.13 -41.76
N ILE A 280 -6.66 56.89 -42.08
CA ILE A 280 -6.70 56.34 -43.43
C ILE A 280 -8.15 56.29 -43.94
N ASP A 281 -9.12 55.86 -43.14
CA ASP A 281 -10.54 55.89 -43.51
C ASP A 281 -11.03 57.33 -43.78
N ILE A 282 -10.63 58.31 -42.97
CA ILE A 282 -10.94 59.73 -43.19
C ILE A 282 -10.31 60.24 -44.51
N LEU A 283 -9.08 59.83 -44.83
CA LEU A 283 -8.41 60.18 -46.07
C LEU A 283 -9.03 59.47 -47.29
N GLN A 284 -9.42 58.20 -47.16
CA GLN A 284 -10.06 57.42 -48.22
C GLN A 284 -11.45 57.98 -48.54
N ASN A 285 -12.22 58.40 -47.53
CA ASN A 285 -13.49 59.11 -47.74
C ASN A 285 -13.27 60.43 -48.48
N LYS A 286 -12.26 61.24 -48.11
CA LYS A 286 -11.89 62.45 -48.88
C LYS A 286 -11.52 62.12 -50.33
N ILE A 287 -10.72 61.08 -50.57
CA ILE A 287 -10.34 60.61 -51.91
C ILE A 287 -11.58 60.22 -52.72
N ASN A 288 -12.53 59.51 -52.12
CA ASN A 288 -13.79 59.13 -52.78
C ASN A 288 -14.60 60.38 -53.17
N THR A 289 -14.78 61.35 -52.26
CA THR A 289 -15.43 62.64 -52.59
C THR A 289 -14.69 63.44 -53.66
N TYR A 290 -13.36 63.34 -53.75
CA TYR A 290 -12.61 63.95 -54.86
C TYR A 290 -12.78 63.19 -56.18
N LYS A 291 -12.94 61.86 -56.17
CA LYS A 291 -13.28 61.08 -57.36
C LYS A 291 -14.68 61.41 -57.89
N GLU A 292 -15.69 61.48 -57.02
CA GLU A 292 -17.05 61.90 -57.37
C GLU A 292 -17.07 63.30 -58.02
N LYS A 293 -16.25 64.23 -57.49
CA LYS A 293 -16.05 65.57 -58.07
C LYS A 293 -15.31 65.55 -59.41
N LEU A 294 -14.40 64.59 -59.62
CA LEU A 294 -13.70 64.42 -60.89
C LEU A 294 -14.60 63.78 -61.96
N GLU A 295 -15.43 62.80 -61.60
CA GLU A 295 -16.39 62.14 -62.49
C GLU A 295 -17.51 63.10 -62.91
N SER A 296 -18.04 63.89 -61.97
CA SER A 296 -18.99 64.97 -62.30
C SER A 296 -18.34 66.08 -63.13
N MET A 297 -17.05 66.40 -62.89
CA MET A 297 -16.30 67.33 -63.76
C MET A 297 -16.10 66.77 -65.17
N MET A 298 -15.72 65.49 -65.34
CA MET A 298 -15.64 64.85 -66.66
C MET A 298 -17.01 64.77 -67.35
N THR A 299 -18.09 64.58 -66.59
CA THR A 299 -19.47 64.61 -67.13
C THR A 299 -19.81 66.00 -67.66
N ILE A 300 -19.50 67.07 -66.90
CA ILE A 300 -19.63 68.45 -67.36
C ILE A 300 -18.72 68.73 -68.57
N GLN A 301 -17.50 68.20 -68.60
CA GLN A 301 -16.57 68.38 -69.70
C GLN A 301 -17.04 67.68 -70.99
N ASN A 302 -17.65 66.50 -70.88
CA ASN A 302 -18.29 65.80 -72.00
C ASN A 302 -19.55 66.54 -72.49
N ILE A 303 -20.38 67.07 -71.59
CA ILE A 303 -21.54 67.90 -71.95
C ILE A 303 -21.10 69.19 -72.64
N ASN A 304 -20.06 69.86 -72.12
CA ASN A 304 -19.47 71.04 -72.75
C ASN A 304 -18.92 70.71 -74.14
N LYS A 305 -18.28 69.56 -74.32
CA LYS A 305 -17.80 69.12 -75.63
C LYS A 305 -18.96 68.83 -76.60
N GLU A 306 -20.03 68.16 -76.16
CA GLU A 306 -21.26 68.03 -76.97
C GLU A 306 -21.85 69.40 -77.36
N LEU A 307 -21.81 70.38 -76.45
CA LEU A 307 -22.28 71.73 -76.71
C LEU A 307 -21.35 72.48 -77.67
N GLU A 308 -20.03 72.31 -77.59
CA GLU A 308 -19.05 72.82 -78.55
C GLU A 308 -19.21 72.20 -79.93
N ASP A 309 -19.35 70.87 -80.02
CA ASP A 309 -19.57 70.17 -81.29
C ASP A 309 -20.92 70.56 -81.92
N LYS A 310 -22.00 70.73 -81.13
CA LYS A 310 -23.29 71.28 -81.60
C LYS A 310 -23.21 72.75 -81.99
N LEU A 311 -22.43 73.56 -81.28
CA LEU A 311 -22.15 74.95 -81.66
C LEU A 311 -21.45 75.00 -83.00
N LYS A 312 -20.42 74.17 -83.18
CA LYS A 312 -19.62 74.05 -84.40
C LYS A 312 -20.43 73.52 -85.58
N GLU A 313 -21.33 72.57 -85.36
CA GLU A 313 -22.32 72.12 -86.35
C GLU A 313 -23.27 73.25 -86.75
N ASN A 314 -23.78 74.03 -85.80
CA ASN A 314 -24.63 75.19 -86.08
C ASN A 314 -23.87 76.33 -86.77
N THR A 315 -22.59 76.58 -86.42
CA THR A 315 -21.73 77.53 -87.12
C THR A 315 -21.46 77.06 -88.54
N GLN A 316 -21.21 75.77 -88.77
CA GLN A 316 -21.05 75.22 -90.12
C GLN A 316 -22.34 75.40 -90.94
N LYS A 317 -23.51 75.07 -90.38
CA LYS A 317 -24.80 75.35 -91.04
C LYS A 317 -25.00 76.84 -91.35
N MET A 318 -24.53 77.74 -90.48
CA MET A 318 -24.58 79.17 -90.73
C MET A 318 -23.65 79.60 -91.88
N VAL A 319 -22.44 79.03 -91.96
CA VAL A 319 -21.49 79.24 -93.06
C VAL A 319 -22.01 78.63 -94.37
N ASP A 320 -22.67 77.48 -94.32
CA ASP A 320 -23.31 76.85 -95.49
C ASP A 320 -24.48 77.73 -95.98
N MET A 321 -25.29 78.27 -95.06
CA MET A 321 -26.33 79.25 -95.36
C MET A 321 -25.77 80.59 -95.87
N GLU A 322 -24.62 81.07 -95.39
CA GLU A 322 -23.92 82.21 -95.98
C GLU A 322 -23.45 81.90 -97.41
N GLY A 323 -22.98 80.67 -97.66
CA GLY A 323 -22.63 80.18 -99.01
C GLY A 323 -23.83 80.12 -99.96
N GLU A 324 -25.02 79.76 -99.47
CA GLU A 324 -26.26 79.86 -100.25
C GLU A 324 -26.74 81.31 -100.42
N MET A 325 -26.57 82.17 -99.40
CA MET A 325 -26.88 83.60 -99.50
C MET A 325 -25.97 84.32 -100.51
N GLU A 326 -24.70 83.92 -100.62
CA GLU A 326 -23.78 84.49 -101.61
C GLU A 326 -24.09 84.00 -103.03
N LYS A 327 -24.55 82.75 -103.21
CA LYS A 327 -25.15 82.30 -104.48
C LYS A 327 -26.38 83.16 -104.82
N LEU A 328 -27.29 83.40 -103.87
CA LEU A 328 -28.46 84.24 -104.07
C LEU A 328 -28.10 85.70 -104.39
N LYS A 329 -26.99 86.25 -103.87
CA LYS A 329 -26.47 87.57 -104.31
C LYS A 329 -25.97 87.55 -105.76
N ILE A 330 -25.24 86.51 -106.16
CA ILE A 330 -24.76 86.34 -107.55
C ILE A 330 -25.98 86.22 -108.49
N GLU A 331 -26.99 85.45 -108.09
CA GLU A 331 -28.23 85.27 -108.84
C GLU A 331 -29.07 86.56 -108.90
N THR A 332 -29.14 87.33 -107.80
CA THR A 332 -29.72 88.69 -107.77
C THR A 332 -28.97 89.66 -108.68
N THR A 333 -27.65 89.53 -108.78
CA THR A 333 -26.81 90.33 -109.69
C THR A 333 -27.07 89.97 -111.15
N ASN A 334 -27.24 88.68 -111.46
CA ASN A 334 -27.65 88.22 -112.78
C ASN A 334 -29.06 88.71 -113.15
N ILE A 335 -30.02 88.65 -112.22
CA ILE A 335 -31.37 89.21 -112.40
C ILE A 335 -31.30 90.71 -112.72
N LYS A 336 -30.39 91.45 -112.08
CA LYS A 336 -30.16 92.88 -112.40
C LYS A 336 -29.65 93.06 -113.83
N ILE A 337 -28.67 92.27 -114.28
CA ILE A 337 -28.16 92.30 -115.67
C ILE A 337 -29.27 91.98 -116.68
N TYR A 338 -30.17 91.04 -116.38
CA TYR A 338 -31.34 90.78 -117.23
C TYR A 338 -32.35 91.94 -117.22
N LYS A 339 -32.54 92.60 -116.08
CA LYS A 339 -33.42 93.77 -115.95
C LYS A 339 -32.90 94.99 -116.73
N ASP A 340 -31.59 95.23 -116.70
CA ASP A 340 -30.95 96.29 -117.47
C ASP A 340 -31.05 95.99 -118.99
N LYS A 341 -30.86 94.74 -119.43
CA LYS A 341 -31.13 94.31 -120.82
C LYS A 341 -32.58 94.48 -121.26
N CYS A 342 -33.56 94.34 -120.37
CA CYS A 342 -34.95 94.65 -120.70
C CYS A 342 -35.17 96.16 -120.90
N ALA A 343 -34.48 97.01 -120.15
CA ALA A 343 -34.55 98.46 -120.35
C ALA A 343 -33.93 98.91 -121.69
N ASP A 344 -32.83 98.28 -122.12
CA ASP A 344 -32.25 98.50 -123.45
C ASP A 344 -33.25 98.10 -124.56
N LEU A 345 -33.91 96.94 -124.43
CA LEU A 345 -34.92 96.46 -125.37
C LEU A 345 -36.19 97.35 -125.41
N ASP A 346 -36.63 97.89 -124.27
CA ASP A 346 -37.73 98.87 -124.23
C ASP A 346 -37.35 100.20 -124.91
N ALA A 347 -36.08 100.64 -124.80
CA ALA A 347 -35.58 101.82 -125.49
C ALA A 347 -35.59 101.63 -127.03
N ASP A 348 -35.11 100.47 -127.52
CA ASP A 348 -35.22 100.12 -128.94
C ASP A 348 -36.67 100.02 -129.41
N LEU A 349 -37.58 99.47 -128.59
CA LEU A 349 -39.01 99.41 -128.91
C LEU A 349 -39.65 100.81 -129.04
N VAL A 350 -39.18 101.81 -128.28
CA VAL A 350 -39.62 103.21 -128.37
C VAL A 350 -39.05 103.91 -129.62
N ASN A 351 -37.79 103.64 -129.98
CA ASN A 351 -37.21 104.12 -131.23
C ASN A 351 -37.97 103.57 -132.45
N VAL A 352 -38.20 102.25 -132.50
CA VAL A 352 -38.97 101.60 -133.58
C VAL A 352 -40.42 102.11 -133.65
N LYS A 353 -41.06 102.43 -132.52
CA LYS A 353 -42.40 103.07 -132.52
C LYS A 353 -42.37 104.46 -133.15
N THR A 354 -41.44 105.33 -132.77
CA THR A 354 -41.38 106.71 -133.28
C THR A 354 -40.96 106.79 -134.75
N GLU A 355 -40.18 105.82 -135.24
CA GLU A 355 -39.89 105.68 -136.68
C GLU A 355 -41.11 105.20 -137.49
N ASN A 356 -41.89 104.25 -136.94
CA ASN A 356 -43.13 103.75 -137.54
C ASN A 356 -44.24 104.81 -137.59
N GLU A 357 -44.30 105.73 -136.63
CA GLU A 357 -45.23 106.88 -136.66
C GLU A 357 -44.85 107.93 -137.72
N LYS A 358 -43.56 108.19 -137.96
CA LYS A 358 -43.11 109.04 -139.08
C LYS A 358 -43.53 108.46 -140.43
N LEU A 359 -43.31 107.15 -140.64
CA LEU A 359 -43.71 106.45 -141.87
C LEU A 359 -45.24 106.50 -142.10
N LYS A 360 -46.06 106.52 -141.04
CA LYS A 360 -47.52 106.74 -141.14
C LYS A 360 -47.90 108.16 -141.55
N GLN A 361 -47.14 109.19 -141.18
CA GLN A 361 -47.39 110.56 -141.63
C GLN A 361 -47.10 110.72 -143.13
N GLU A 362 -45.95 110.24 -143.62
CA GLU A 362 -45.62 110.29 -145.06
C GLU A 362 -46.64 109.54 -145.95
N LEU A 363 -47.21 108.44 -145.43
CA LEU A 363 -48.24 107.67 -146.14
C LEU A 363 -49.57 108.44 -146.25
N SER A 364 -49.86 109.35 -145.31
CA SER A 364 -51.07 110.18 -145.30
C SER A 364 -51.02 111.28 -146.37
N GLU A 365 -49.86 111.93 -146.51
CA GLU A 365 -49.69 113.04 -147.45
C GLU A 365 -49.62 112.57 -148.91
N LYS A 366 -48.95 111.44 -149.20
CA LYS A 366 -48.95 110.85 -150.55
C LYS A 366 -50.35 110.45 -151.04
N ASN A 367 -51.22 109.97 -150.14
CA ASN A 367 -52.59 109.59 -150.53
C ASN A 367 -53.47 110.79 -150.94
N LYS A 368 -53.24 111.99 -150.41
CA LYS A 368 -53.95 113.21 -150.87
C LYS A 368 -53.55 113.59 -152.30
N ILE A 369 -52.26 113.49 -152.63
CA ILE A 369 -51.73 113.82 -153.97
C ILE A 369 -52.24 112.84 -155.03
N VAL A 370 -52.30 111.54 -154.72
CA VAL A 370 -52.80 110.49 -155.63
C VAL A 370 -54.28 110.67 -155.97
N GLN A 371 -55.12 111.06 -155.00
CA GLN A 371 -56.55 111.25 -155.25
C GLN A 371 -56.83 112.45 -156.18
N GLN A 372 -56.01 113.50 -156.13
CA GLN A 372 -56.20 114.72 -156.89
C GLN A 372 -55.78 114.55 -158.37
N LEU A 373 -54.69 113.83 -158.63
CA LEU A 373 -54.26 113.44 -159.99
C LEU A 373 -55.22 112.44 -160.69
N LYS A 374 -56.13 111.80 -159.94
CA LYS A 374 -57.04 110.78 -160.47
C LYS A 374 -58.28 111.33 -161.19
N ASN A 375 -58.59 112.63 -161.01
CA ASN A 375 -59.75 113.26 -161.64
C ASN A 375 -59.46 113.89 -163.02
N ASP A 376 -58.21 114.25 -163.31
CA ASP A 376 -57.86 115.05 -164.50
C ASP A 376 -57.42 114.23 -165.74
N LEU A 377 -57.14 112.93 -165.60
CA LEU A 377 -56.44 112.17 -166.66
C LEU A 377 -57.36 111.38 -167.61
N ASP A 378 -58.39 110.68 -167.11
CA ASP A 378 -59.18 109.70 -167.90
C ASP A 378 -60.59 110.14 -168.30
N MET A 379 -60.75 111.44 -168.60
CA MET A 379 -61.72 111.85 -169.62
C MET A 379 -61.17 111.69 -171.06
N LYS A 380 -60.00 111.03 -171.24
CA LYS A 380 -59.26 111.02 -172.51
C LYS A 380 -58.90 109.65 -173.08
N THR A 381 -59.34 108.54 -172.48
CA THR A 381 -59.08 107.17 -172.99
C THR A 381 -60.36 106.33 -173.07
N HIS A 382 -61.33 106.73 -173.91
CA HIS A 382 -62.58 105.98 -174.11
C HIS A 382 -62.62 105.23 -175.45
N SER A 383 -61.73 104.25 -175.63
CA SER A 383 -61.74 103.28 -176.74
C SER A 383 -60.82 102.08 -176.43
N TYR A 384 -61.31 100.85 -176.68
CA TYR A 384 -60.66 99.54 -176.44
C TYR A 384 -60.34 99.21 -174.96
N ASP A 385 -60.69 98.06 -174.39
CA ASP A 385 -61.61 96.99 -174.84
C ASP A 385 -62.12 96.11 -173.66
N LEU A 386 -62.95 95.07 -173.91
CA LEU A 386 -63.81 94.40 -172.91
C LEU A 386 -63.52 92.89 -172.62
N LEU A 387 -63.87 92.43 -171.39
CA LEU A 387 -64.06 91.02 -170.92
C LEU A 387 -62.77 90.14 -170.70
N LYS A 388 -62.64 89.17 -169.75
CA LYS A 388 -63.61 88.31 -169.00
C LYS A 388 -62.98 87.49 -167.81
N LYS A 389 -63.56 87.50 -166.57
CA LYS A 389 -63.65 86.47 -165.44
C LYS A 389 -62.40 85.65 -164.97
N GLU A 390 -62.16 85.05 -163.75
CA GLU A 390 -62.70 84.83 -162.35
C GLU A 390 -61.69 83.87 -161.59
N GLN A 391 -61.71 83.38 -160.30
CA GLN A 391 -62.43 83.52 -159.00
C GLN A 391 -61.65 82.80 -157.81
N ASN A 392 -61.90 83.17 -156.54
CA ASN A 392 -61.85 82.36 -155.25
C ASN A 392 -60.51 81.79 -154.64
N MET A 393 -60.28 81.42 -153.35
CA MET A 393 -60.82 81.55 -151.92
C MET A 393 -59.75 80.84 -150.94
N ASP A 394 -59.73 80.69 -149.58
CA ASP A 394 -60.54 81.00 -148.36
C ASP A 394 -59.73 80.95 -146.98
N LYS A 395 -60.35 81.37 -145.83
CA LYS A 395 -60.26 81.05 -144.33
C LYS A 395 -59.07 80.30 -143.62
N ILE A 396 -58.81 80.29 -142.26
CA ILE A 396 -59.11 81.11 -141.02
C ILE A 396 -58.48 80.52 -139.66
N ASN A 397 -58.37 81.32 -138.57
CA ASN A 397 -58.33 81.02 -137.08
C ASN A 397 -57.04 80.97 -136.17
N ILE A 398 -57.25 80.88 -134.82
CA ILE A 398 -56.60 81.65 -133.70
C ILE A 398 -56.50 80.87 -132.34
N GLY A 399 -55.63 81.23 -131.35
CA GLY A 399 -55.74 80.82 -129.92
C GLY A 399 -54.65 81.32 -128.90
N LEU A 400 -55.00 81.49 -127.59
CA LEU A 400 -54.18 81.97 -126.43
C LEU A 400 -54.76 81.47 -125.06
N SER A 401 -53.98 81.45 -123.94
CA SER A 401 -54.33 81.89 -122.55
C SER A 401 -53.35 81.39 -121.43
N ASN A 402 -53.58 81.73 -120.15
CA ASN A 402 -52.60 81.73 -119.03
C ASN A 402 -53.24 81.62 -117.60
N VAL A 403 -52.43 81.24 -116.57
CA VAL A 403 -52.55 81.51 -115.09
C VAL A 403 -53.73 80.96 -114.23
N ASP A 404 -53.40 80.49 -113.00
CA ASP A 404 -54.15 80.80 -111.75
C ASP A 404 -53.27 80.61 -110.46
N GLN A 405 -53.74 81.04 -109.26
CA GLN A 405 -52.91 81.30 -108.05
C GLN A 405 -53.15 80.41 -106.79
N THR A 406 -52.38 80.65 -105.71
CA THR A 406 -52.31 79.89 -104.42
C THR A 406 -52.69 80.75 -103.20
N GLU A 407 -53.35 80.20 -102.17
CA GLU A 407 -53.07 80.47 -100.72
C GLU A 407 -53.90 79.57 -99.75
N GLU A 408 -53.80 79.82 -98.41
CA GLU A 408 -53.88 78.82 -97.33
C GLU A 408 -54.93 79.15 -96.22
N LEU A 409 -55.60 78.15 -95.59
CA LEU A 409 -56.41 78.40 -94.36
C LEU A 409 -56.76 77.19 -93.44
N ILE A 410 -55.96 77.01 -92.37
CA ILE A 410 -56.32 76.77 -90.95
C ILE A 410 -57.48 75.81 -90.56
N ARG A 411 -57.20 74.86 -89.63
CA ARG A 411 -58.09 74.62 -88.46
C ARG A 411 -57.37 74.11 -87.19
N ILE A 412 -57.72 74.69 -86.04
CA ILE A 412 -57.10 74.48 -84.71
C ILE A 412 -58.18 74.00 -83.70
N LYS A 413 -57.85 73.07 -82.77
CA LYS A 413 -58.21 73.13 -81.31
C LYS A 413 -57.91 71.84 -80.49
N LYS A 414 -57.05 72.02 -79.47
CA LYS A 414 -57.09 71.59 -78.04
C LYS A 414 -57.25 70.10 -77.59
N GLU A 415 -56.59 69.55 -76.53
CA GLU A 415 -55.97 70.04 -75.24
C GLU A 415 -56.98 70.06 -74.05
N ASN A 416 -56.90 69.30 -72.94
CA ASN A 416 -56.02 68.18 -72.48
C ASN A 416 -56.85 66.86 -72.21
N GLU A 417 -56.88 66.05 -71.12
CA GLU A 417 -56.21 66.01 -69.79
C GLU A 417 -56.33 64.64 -69.03
N ASN A 418 -55.54 64.48 -67.95
CA ASN A 418 -55.68 63.62 -66.73
C ASN A 418 -55.90 62.08 -66.76
N LEU A 419 -54.82 61.37 -66.38
CA LEU A 419 -54.68 60.37 -65.29
C LEU A 419 -55.63 59.15 -65.09
N ARG A 420 -54.95 57.98 -65.04
CA ARG A 420 -55.18 56.74 -64.24
C ARG A 420 -56.11 55.61 -64.74
N LYS A 421 -55.55 54.38 -64.60
CA LYS A 421 -56.14 53.02 -64.54
C LYS A 421 -56.68 52.40 -65.85
N GLN A 422 -56.70 51.06 -66.00
CA GLN A 422 -55.74 50.00 -65.60
C GLN A 422 -56.17 48.66 -66.24
N ILE A 423 -55.19 47.79 -66.58
CA ILE A 423 -55.34 46.36 -66.92
C ILE A 423 -56.16 46.03 -68.17
N GLY A 424 -55.48 45.46 -69.17
CA GLY A 424 -56.08 44.79 -70.33
C GLY A 424 -55.13 43.73 -70.91
N SER A 425 -55.24 42.49 -70.43
CA SER A 425 -54.75 41.25 -71.06
C SER A 425 -53.27 41.14 -71.49
N ASN A 426 -52.43 40.77 -70.53
CA ASN A 426 -51.57 39.56 -70.54
C ASN A 426 -50.75 39.13 -71.78
N SER A 427 -49.46 38.88 -71.49
CA SER A 427 -48.66 37.74 -71.96
C SER A 427 -48.16 37.68 -73.43
N ASN A 428 -46.98 38.27 -73.68
CA ASN A 428 -45.79 37.49 -74.06
C ASN A 428 -44.53 38.36 -74.24
N GLU A 429 -43.66 38.46 -73.23
CA GLU A 429 -42.23 38.77 -73.47
C GLU A 429 -41.25 38.28 -72.38
N ASP A 430 -41.69 38.14 -71.11
CA ASP A 430 -40.80 37.67 -70.02
C ASP A 430 -40.45 36.17 -70.07
N ILE A 431 -41.18 35.35 -70.85
CA ILE A 431 -40.91 33.90 -70.94
C ILE A 431 -39.54 33.60 -71.58
N LYS A 432 -39.15 34.33 -72.63
CA LYS A 432 -37.89 34.10 -73.36
C LYS A 432 -36.62 34.39 -72.56
N LYS A 433 -36.69 35.13 -71.45
CA LYS A 433 -35.54 35.35 -70.56
C LYS A 433 -35.38 34.24 -69.51
N LEU A 434 -36.47 33.58 -69.12
CA LEU A 434 -36.43 32.43 -68.22
C LEU A 434 -36.05 31.13 -68.94
N GLU A 435 -36.42 30.96 -70.22
CA GLU A 435 -35.98 29.83 -71.04
C GLU A 435 -34.44 29.76 -71.15
N ASN A 436 -33.78 30.87 -71.48
CA ASN A 436 -32.31 30.93 -71.53
C ASN A 436 -31.66 30.66 -70.16
N GLN A 437 -32.25 31.13 -69.06
CA GLN A 437 -31.71 30.89 -67.71
C GLN A 437 -31.87 29.43 -67.26
N ILE A 438 -32.92 28.73 -67.71
CA ILE A 438 -33.08 27.28 -67.49
C ILE A 438 -32.06 26.49 -68.31
N ASP A 439 -31.76 26.93 -69.54
CA ASP A 439 -30.79 26.28 -70.41
C ASP A 439 -29.34 26.47 -69.92
N ASP A 440 -28.98 27.66 -69.43
CA ASP A 440 -27.70 27.90 -68.77
C ASP A 440 -27.59 27.14 -67.43
N LEU A 441 -28.66 27.03 -66.64
CA LEU A 441 -28.65 26.23 -65.41
C LEU A 441 -28.52 24.72 -65.70
N LYS A 442 -29.12 24.20 -66.77
CA LYS A 442 -28.86 22.82 -67.24
C LYS A 442 -27.40 22.64 -67.65
N ARG A 443 -26.84 23.58 -68.43
CA ARG A 443 -25.44 23.53 -68.89
C ARG A 443 -24.43 23.69 -67.74
N ILE A 444 -24.83 24.31 -66.63
CA ILE A 444 -24.08 24.35 -65.37
C ILE A 444 -24.23 23.02 -64.60
N ASN A 445 -25.42 22.42 -64.55
CA ASN A 445 -25.64 21.13 -63.88
C ASN A 445 -24.90 19.97 -64.59
N GLU A 446 -24.94 19.90 -65.92
CA GLU A 446 -24.18 18.94 -66.70
C GLU A 446 -22.65 19.11 -66.50
N LYS A 447 -22.18 20.36 -66.34
CA LYS A 447 -20.78 20.65 -65.97
C LYS A 447 -20.44 20.31 -64.53
N LEU A 448 -21.42 20.28 -63.62
CA LEU A 448 -21.23 19.83 -62.24
C LEU A 448 -21.22 18.30 -62.16
N GLU A 449 -22.06 17.60 -62.92
CA GLU A 449 -22.03 16.13 -63.01
C GLU A 449 -20.76 15.64 -63.73
N GLN A 450 -20.33 16.28 -64.82
CA GLN A 450 -19.02 16.00 -65.43
C GLN A 450 -17.86 16.24 -64.45
N LYS A 451 -17.89 17.30 -63.65
CA LYS A 451 -16.86 17.52 -62.61
C LYS A 451 -16.95 16.54 -61.43
N PHE A 452 -18.14 16.04 -61.10
CA PHE A 452 -18.29 14.99 -60.08
C PHE A 452 -17.80 13.62 -60.55
N LEU A 453 -17.88 13.31 -61.86
CA LEU A 453 -17.21 12.15 -62.43
C LEU A 453 -15.70 12.38 -62.54
N GLU A 454 -15.24 13.50 -63.13
CA GLU A 454 -13.80 13.81 -63.24
C GLU A 454 -13.08 13.78 -61.89
N ASN A 455 -13.68 14.30 -60.81
CA ASN A 455 -13.05 14.24 -59.48
C ASN A 455 -13.04 12.81 -58.90
N LYS A 456 -14.04 11.97 -59.23
CA LYS A 456 -14.14 10.60 -58.69
C LYS A 456 -13.21 9.62 -59.40
N ASP A 457 -12.92 9.87 -60.67
CA ASP A 457 -11.91 9.13 -61.43
C ASP A 457 -10.49 9.68 -61.14
N LYS A 458 -10.31 11.00 -60.94
CA LYS A 458 -8.99 11.56 -60.53
C LYS A 458 -8.56 11.23 -59.10
N GLU A 459 -9.47 10.85 -58.20
CA GLU A 459 -9.12 10.24 -56.90
C GLU A 459 -8.70 8.76 -57.00
N LYS A 460 -8.91 8.12 -58.17
CA LYS A 460 -8.29 6.83 -58.52
C LYS A 460 -7.00 7.03 -59.31
N ASP A 461 -7.04 7.77 -60.42
CA ASP A 461 -5.91 7.88 -61.34
C ASP A 461 -4.69 8.56 -60.69
N ASN A 462 -4.86 9.58 -59.84
CA ASN A 462 -3.72 10.15 -59.10
C ASN A 462 -3.18 9.19 -58.01
N ASN A 463 -4.01 8.29 -57.47
CA ASN A 463 -3.55 7.27 -56.54
C ASN A 463 -2.75 6.19 -57.28
N ASP A 464 -3.18 5.77 -58.46
CA ASP A 464 -2.46 4.79 -59.29
C ASP A 464 -1.29 5.39 -60.06
N GLU A 465 -1.25 6.68 -60.41
CA GLU A 465 -0.02 7.32 -60.95
C GLU A 465 1.03 7.56 -59.85
N ASP A 466 0.66 8.00 -58.65
CA ASP A 466 1.61 8.07 -57.51
C ASP A 466 2.03 6.65 -57.05
N LEU A 467 1.12 5.67 -57.03
CA LEU A 467 1.52 4.27 -56.79
C LEU A 467 2.40 3.75 -57.90
N GLN A 468 2.12 4.01 -59.18
CA GLN A 468 2.87 3.43 -60.30
C GLN A 468 4.17 4.17 -60.59
N GLU A 469 4.28 5.47 -60.30
CA GLU A 469 5.57 6.16 -60.25
C GLU A 469 6.37 5.67 -59.05
N LYS A 470 5.77 5.45 -57.87
CA LYS A 470 6.45 4.76 -56.74
C LYS A 470 6.77 3.29 -57.05
N TYR A 471 5.96 2.57 -57.81
CA TYR A 471 6.19 1.17 -58.17
C TYR A 471 7.27 1.07 -59.24
N ASN A 472 7.32 2.01 -60.20
CA ASN A 472 8.38 2.10 -61.20
C ASN A 472 9.67 2.67 -60.61
N ALA A 473 9.62 3.61 -59.66
CA ALA A 473 10.78 4.08 -58.92
C ALA A 473 11.32 3.01 -57.98
N ASN A 474 10.46 2.26 -57.28
CA ASN A 474 10.85 1.12 -56.45
C ASN A 474 11.35 -0.06 -57.30
N ARG A 475 10.75 -0.32 -58.47
CA ARG A 475 11.24 -1.32 -59.45
C ARG A 475 12.55 -0.88 -60.11
N THR A 476 12.75 0.42 -60.33
CA THR A 476 14.02 0.99 -60.82
C THR A 476 15.08 0.94 -59.73
N LEU A 477 14.75 1.25 -58.47
CA LEU A 477 15.61 1.04 -57.31
C LEU A 477 15.93 -0.44 -57.11
N GLN A 478 14.96 -1.34 -57.30
CA GLN A 478 15.15 -2.78 -57.15
C GLN A 478 15.97 -3.37 -58.31
N MET A 479 15.84 -2.83 -59.52
CA MET A 479 16.74 -3.09 -60.65
C MET A 479 18.14 -2.49 -60.42
N GLN A 480 18.24 -1.28 -59.85
CA GLN A 480 19.51 -0.63 -59.50
C GLN A 480 20.23 -1.42 -58.39
N LEU A 481 19.54 -1.83 -57.34
CA LEU A 481 20.02 -2.74 -56.28
C LEU A 481 20.44 -4.09 -56.86
N SER A 482 19.64 -4.66 -57.78
CA SER A 482 19.97 -5.92 -58.47
C SER A 482 21.18 -5.78 -59.41
N SER A 483 21.40 -4.62 -60.02
CA SER A 483 22.62 -4.30 -60.78
C SER A 483 23.80 -3.82 -59.92
N MET A 484 23.53 -3.43 -58.67
CA MET A 484 24.49 -3.17 -57.60
C MET A 484 24.81 -4.44 -56.79
N GLN A 485 24.45 -5.64 -57.28
CA GLN A 485 24.95 -6.93 -56.78
C GLN A 485 26.45 -7.12 -57.10
N GLY A 486 27.27 -6.22 -56.54
CA GLY A 486 28.72 -6.23 -56.55
C GLY A 486 29.24 -6.22 -55.12
N SER A 487 29.38 -7.40 -54.51
CA SER A 487 30.09 -7.69 -53.24
C SER A 487 29.65 -7.05 -51.92
N SER A 488 28.82 -5.99 -51.90
CA SER A 488 28.47 -5.29 -50.65
C SER A 488 27.35 -5.95 -49.82
N ASP A 489 26.24 -6.34 -50.46
CA ASP A 489 24.99 -6.68 -49.76
C ASP A 489 25.06 -7.95 -48.88
N GLN A 490 25.90 -8.93 -49.24
CA GLN A 490 26.06 -10.13 -48.41
C GLN A 490 26.59 -9.78 -47.01
N SER A 491 27.48 -8.78 -46.88
CA SER A 491 28.01 -8.36 -45.57
C SER A 491 26.95 -7.65 -44.71
N LEU A 492 26.03 -6.91 -45.33
CA LEU A 492 24.94 -6.25 -44.61
C LEU A 492 23.86 -7.25 -44.21
N ASN A 493 23.48 -8.17 -45.09
CA ASN A 493 22.48 -9.20 -44.79
C ASN A 493 22.98 -10.18 -43.71
N GLU A 494 24.25 -10.61 -43.77
CA GLU A 494 24.85 -11.39 -42.68
C GLU A 494 24.88 -10.66 -41.34
N LYS A 495 25.15 -9.34 -41.33
CA LYS A 495 25.10 -8.54 -40.09
C LYS A 495 23.69 -8.44 -39.53
N LEU A 496 22.69 -8.26 -40.39
CA LEU A 496 21.29 -8.19 -39.97
C LEU A 496 20.81 -9.52 -39.38
N ILE A 497 21.09 -10.64 -40.04
CA ILE A 497 20.80 -12.00 -39.54
C ILE A 497 21.50 -12.28 -38.20
N ARG A 498 22.76 -11.82 -38.03
CA ARG A 498 23.49 -11.95 -36.75
C ARG A 498 22.84 -11.10 -35.65
N LEU A 499 22.49 -9.85 -35.93
CA LEU A 499 21.83 -8.95 -34.96
C LEU A 499 20.44 -9.45 -34.56
N GLU A 500 19.67 -10.03 -35.49
CA GLU A 500 18.38 -10.67 -35.18
C GLU A 500 18.57 -11.92 -34.32
N ALA A 501 19.58 -12.76 -34.61
CA ALA A 501 19.91 -13.92 -33.79
C ALA A 501 20.41 -13.53 -32.38
N GLU A 502 21.24 -12.49 -32.27
CA GLU A 502 21.70 -11.91 -31.00
C GLU A 502 20.50 -11.38 -30.19
N LEU A 503 19.60 -10.61 -30.80
CA LEU A 503 18.39 -10.09 -30.16
C LEU A 503 17.41 -11.19 -29.70
N ILE A 504 17.30 -12.30 -30.45
CA ILE A 504 16.51 -13.47 -30.05
C ILE A 504 17.16 -14.19 -28.86
N MET A 505 18.49 -14.36 -28.88
CA MET A 505 19.25 -14.96 -27.77
C MET A 505 19.20 -14.10 -26.50
N GLU A 506 19.30 -12.78 -26.63
CA GLU A 506 19.28 -11.85 -25.50
C GLU A 506 17.89 -11.72 -24.87
N LYS A 507 16.82 -11.74 -25.67
CA LYS A 507 15.44 -11.91 -25.16
C LYS A 507 15.29 -13.21 -24.36
N LYS A 508 15.71 -14.34 -24.95
CA LYS A 508 15.62 -15.65 -24.28
C LYS A 508 16.43 -15.71 -22.97
N ASN A 509 17.61 -15.08 -22.94
CA ASN A 509 18.40 -14.92 -21.71
C ASN A 509 17.68 -14.04 -20.69
N THR A 510 17.02 -12.95 -21.13
CA THR A 510 16.24 -12.05 -20.27
C THR A 510 15.05 -12.78 -19.65
N ASP A 511 14.27 -13.53 -20.44
CA ASP A 511 13.15 -14.35 -19.96
C ASP A 511 13.63 -15.36 -18.89
N GLN A 512 14.78 -16.01 -19.13
CA GLN A 512 15.37 -16.97 -18.21
C GLN A 512 15.93 -16.31 -16.93
N ILE A 513 16.43 -15.07 -17.01
CA ILE A 513 16.85 -14.27 -15.85
C ILE A 513 15.63 -13.80 -15.04
N GLU A 514 14.53 -13.38 -15.69
CA GLU A 514 13.30 -13.01 -15.00
C GLU A 514 12.72 -14.23 -14.28
N GLU A 515 12.57 -15.37 -14.95
CA GLU A 515 11.98 -16.55 -14.33
C GLU A 515 12.85 -17.14 -13.21
N THR A 516 14.18 -17.15 -13.34
CA THR A 516 15.06 -17.57 -12.23
C THR A 516 15.00 -16.60 -11.06
N THR A 517 14.92 -15.29 -11.30
CA THR A 517 14.76 -14.26 -10.26
C THR A 517 13.42 -14.38 -9.55
N LYS A 518 12.32 -14.54 -10.31
CA LYS A 518 10.95 -14.74 -9.82
C LYS A 518 10.82 -16.01 -8.98
N ASN A 519 11.45 -17.11 -9.39
CA ASN A 519 11.51 -18.35 -8.63
C ASN A 519 12.34 -18.22 -7.34
N LYS A 520 13.43 -17.44 -7.35
CA LYS A 520 14.20 -17.12 -6.14
C LYS A 520 13.39 -16.27 -5.16
N LEU A 521 12.78 -15.18 -5.64
CA LEU A 521 11.96 -14.27 -4.84
C LEU A 521 10.75 -14.99 -4.23
N SER A 522 10.11 -15.89 -4.98
CA SER A 522 9.02 -16.74 -4.49
C SER A 522 9.48 -17.69 -3.37
N LYS A 523 10.68 -18.28 -3.47
CA LYS A 523 11.24 -19.10 -2.37
C LYS A 523 11.53 -18.26 -1.13
N GLU A 524 12.18 -17.11 -1.28
CA GLU A 524 12.51 -16.20 -0.18
C GLU A 524 11.23 -15.68 0.52
N PHE A 525 10.20 -15.32 -0.24
CA PHE A 525 8.89 -14.94 0.28
C PHE A 525 8.21 -16.07 1.07
N ASN A 526 8.22 -17.31 0.53
CA ASN A 526 7.64 -18.46 1.23
C ASN A 526 8.41 -18.82 2.52
N THR A 527 9.73 -18.69 2.52
CA THR A 527 10.55 -18.85 3.74
C THR A 527 10.23 -17.77 4.77
N ALA A 528 10.12 -16.50 4.37
CA ALA A 528 9.71 -15.42 5.27
C ALA A 528 8.30 -15.63 5.84
N LEU A 529 7.33 -16.05 5.00
CA LEU A 529 5.97 -16.38 5.42
C LEU A 529 5.95 -17.51 6.46
N GLN A 530 6.81 -18.52 6.30
CA GLN A 530 6.91 -19.62 7.26
C GLN A 530 7.51 -19.15 8.60
N ILE A 531 8.59 -18.35 8.57
CA ILE A 531 9.18 -17.75 9.77
C ILE A 531 8.15 -16.89 10.53
N PHE A 532 7.34 -16.09 9.83
CA PHE A 532 6.29 -15.29 10.48
C PHE A 532 5.18 -16.14 11.10
N LYS A 533 4.80 -17.29 10.50
CA LYS A 533 3.86 -18.23 11.12
C LYS A 533 4.42 -18.86 12.40
N GLU A 534 5.69 -19.25 12.39
CA GLU A 534 6.36 -19.83 13.55
C GLU A 534 6.50 -18.80 14.68
N GLN A 535 6.87 -17.56 14.36
CA GLN A 535 6.87 -16.45 15.33
C GLN A 535 5.48 -16.17 15.91
N LEU A 536 4.42 -16.20 15.09
CA LEU A 536 3.05 -16.01 15.57
C LEU A 536 2.65 -17.11 16.56
N GLN A 537 2.90 -18.38 16.23
CA GLN A 537 2.61 -19.51 17.13
C GLN A 537 3.42 -19.48 18.44
N ILE A 538 4.63 -18.90 18.42
CA ILE A 538 5.40 -18.67 19.65
C ILE A 538 4.73 -17.58 20.50
N ARG A 539 4.34 -16.45 19.88
CA ARG A 539 3.64 -15.35 20.59
C ARG A 539 2.28 -15.77 21.17
N GLU A 540 1.53 -16.61 20.46
CA GLU A 540 0.28 -17.19 20.96
C GLU A 540 0.54 -18.02 22.23
N LYS A 541 1.55 -18.90 22.23
CA LYS A 541 1.93 -19.73 23.39
C LYS A 541 2.48 -18.90 24.56
N GLU A 542 3.29 -17.87 24.30
CA GLU A 542 3.72 -16.91 25.32
C GLU A 542 2.51 -16.23 25.98
N THR A 543 1.54 -15.78 25.18
CA THR A 543 0.34 -15.08 25.65
C THR A 543 -0.53 -15.98 26.53
N GLU A 544 -0.76 -17.23 26.12
CA GLU A 544 -1.51 -18.22 26.90
C GLU A 544 -0.79 -18.55 28.22
N TYR A 545 0.54 -18.72 28.20
CA TYR A 545 1.35 -18.95 29.40
C TYR A 545 1.27 -17.80 30.41
N TYR A 546 1.42 -16.55 29.97
CA TYR A 546 1.30 -15.39 30.87
C TYR A 546 -0.11 -15.23 31.45
N LYS A 547 -1.14 -15.56 30.67
CA LYS A 547 -2.55 -15.55 31.09
C LYS A 547 -2.84 -16.61 32.16
N ASP A 548 -2.33 -17.84 32.00
CA ASP A 548 -2.46 -18.89 33.01
C ASP A 548 -1.63 -18.59 34.27
N ALA A 549 -0.43 -18.02 34.14
CA ALA A 549 0.39 -17.59 35.26
C ALA A 549 -0.30 -16.49 36.08
N LEU A 550 -0.85 -15.46 35.41
CA LEU A 550 -1.62 -14.38 36.04
C LEU A 550 -2.88 -14.91 36.72
N LYS A 551 -3.60 -15.84 36.09
CA LYS A 551 -4.78 -16.47 36.69
C LYS A 551 -4.42 -17.22 37.97
N LYS A 552 -3.36 -18.05 37.93
CA LYS A 552 -2.88 -18.78 39.12
C LYS A 552 -2.46 -17.84 40.25
N GLN A 553 -1.87 -16.69 39.92
CA GLN A 553 -1.55 -15.65 40.91
C GLN A 553 -2.81 -15.05 41.54
N ILE A 554 -3.82 -14.71 40.74
CA ILE A 554 -5.12 -14.21 41.22
C ILE A 554 -5.80 -15.24 42.13
N ASP A 555 -5.85 -16.51 41.71
CA ASP A 555 -6.44 -17.59 42.49
C ASP A 555 -5.72 -17.75 43.85
N THR A 556 -4.38 -17.70 43.86
CA THR A 556 -3.57 -17.75 45.10
C THR A 556 -3.87 -16.56 46.01
N THR A 557 -3.92 -15.34 45.47
CA THR A 557 -4.23 -14.12 46.23
C THR A 557 -5.66 -14.14 46.80
N ASN A 558 -6.63 -14.75 46.10
CA ASN A 558 -7.99 -14.92 46.61
C ASN A 558 -8.03 -15.87 47.82
N ASP A 559 -7.30 -16.99 47.77
CA ASP A 559 -7.18 -17.92 48.90
C ASP A 559 -6.44 -17.30 50.10
N GLU A 560 -5.39 -16.50 49.86
CA GLU A 560 -4.71 -15.72 50.90
C GLU A 560 -5.64 -14.68 51.56
N GLN A 561 -6.41 -13.93 50.77
CA GLN A 561 -7.39 -12.96 51.29
C GLN A 561 -8.49 -13.64 52.10
N LYS A 562 -8.96 -14.80 51.66
CA LYS A 562 -9.96 -15.61 52.37
C LYS A 562 -9.40 -16.11 53.71
N LEU A 563 -8.21 -16.68 53.72
CA LEU A 563 -7.53 -17.12 54.95
C LEU A 563 -7.32 -15.95 55.93
N LEU A 564 -6.90 -14.79 55.44
CA LEU A 564 -6.75 -13.58 56.25
C LEU A 564 -8.10 -13.10 56.83
N SER A 565 -9.18 -13.13 56.03
CA SER A 565 -10.53 -12.81 56.49
C SER A 565 -11.00 -13.76 57.59
N ASP A 566 -10.80 -15.08 57.43
CA ASP A 566 -11.15 -16.08 58.43
C ASP A 566 -10.33 -15.91 59.72
N ILE A 567 -9.04 -15.58 59.63
CA ILE A 567 -8.18 -15.26 60.78
C ILE A 567 -8.69 -14.00 61.51
N ILE A 568 -8.97 -12.92 60.79
CA ILE A 568 -9.49 -11.65 61.36
C ILE A 568 -10.84 -11.89 62.05
N HIS A 569 -11.74 -12.66 61.43
CA HIS A 569 -13.04 -13.01 62.01
C HIS A 569 -12.88 -13.79 63.32
N ASN A 570 -12.04 -14.82 63.34
CA ASN A 570 -11.77 -15.63 64.53
C ASN A 570 -11.09 -14.81 65.66
N LEU A 571 -10.20 -13.88 65.32
CA LEU A 571 -9.60 -12.94 66.28
C LEU A 571 -10.66 -11.98 66.84
N GLY A 572 -11.58 -11.47 66.01
CA GLY A 572 -12.70 -10.63 66.44
C GLY A 572 -13.64 -11.35 67.41
N LEU A 573 -13.97 -12.62 67.16
CA LEU A 573 -14.75 -13.46 68.06
C LEU A 573 -14.04 -13.66 69.41
N LYS A 574 -12.75 -14.04 69.41
CA LYS A 574 -11.95 -14.21 70.63
C LYS A 574 -11.82 -12.90 71.43
N TYR A 575 -11.59 -11.78 70.76
CA TYR A 575 -11.57 -10.46 71.38
C TYR A 575 -12.92 -10.12 72.04
N LYS A 576 -14.04 -10.43 71.38
CA LYS A 576 -15.37 -10.19 71.95
C LYS A 576 -15.66 -11.08 73.17
N GLN A 577 -15.24 -12.34 73.14
CA GLN A 577 -15.31 -13.25 74.29
C GLN A 577 -14.50 -12.71 75.48
N LEU A 578 -13.24 -12.29 75.25
CA LEU A 578 -12.39 -11.66 76.25
C LEU A 578 -12.97 -10.36 76.81
N GLN A 579 -13.62 -9.54 75.99
CA GLN A 579 -14.30 -8.32 76.44
C GLN A 579 -15.47 -8.65 77.39
N THR A 580 -16.30 -9.63 77.03
CA THR A 580 -17.42 -10.09 77.87
C THR A 580 -16.94 -10.70 79.19
N TYR A 581 -15.88 -11.50 79.16
CA TYR A 581 -15.28 -12.09 80.36
C TYR A 581 -14.71 -11.03 81.30
N ASN A 582 -13.97 -10.04 80.77
CA ASN A 582 -13.48 -8.91 81.56
C ASN A 582 -14.60 -8.07 82.18
N LEU A 583 -15.74 -7.90 81.48
CA LEU A 583 -16.90 -7.22 82.02
C LEU A 583 -17.54 -8.03 83.18
N SER A 584 -17.64 -9.35 83.02
CA SER A 584 -18.15 -10.24 84.07
C SER A 584 -17.28 -10.18 85.33
N LEU A 585 -15.95 -10.28 85.20
CA LEU A 585 -15.01 -10.14 86.32
C LEU A 585 -15.10 -8.76 87.00
N ARG A 586 -15.24 -7.67 86.24
CA ARG A 586 -15.45 -6.32 86.81
C ARG A 586 -16.74 -6.23 87.63
N ASN A 587 -17.83 -6.82 87.14
CA ASN A 587 -19.10 -6.86 87.85
C ASN A 587 -19.00 -7.70 89.12
N GLU A 588 -18.32 -8.86 89.06
CA GLU A 588 -18.09 -9.72 90.22
C GLU A 588 -17.22 -9.06 91.30
N ILE A 589 -16.09 -8.45 90.92
CA ILE A 589 -15.22 -7.67 91.83
C ILE A 589 -16.01 -6.53 92.48
N THR A 590 -16.90 -5.87 91.74
CA THR A 590 -17.78 -4.80 92.27
C THR A 590 -18.79 -5.38 93.27
N GLY A 591 -19.41 -6.51 92.96
CA GLY A 591 -20.31 -7.22 93.88
C GLY A 591 -19.62 -7.73 95.15
N ILE A 592 -18.37 -8.19 95.06
CA ILE A 592 -17.55 -8.58 96.22
C ILE A 592 -17.26 -7.35 97.09
N LYS A 593 -16.85 -6.22 96.49
CA LYS A 593 -16.60 -4.96 97.22
C LYS A 593 -17.83 -4.48 97.97
N LEU A 594 -19.00 -4.47 97.32
CA LEU A 594 -20.26 -4.08 97.94
C LEU A 594 -20.62 -5.00 99.12
N ARG A 595 -20.52 -6.33 98.96
CA ARG A 595 -20.76 -7.28 100.07
C ARG A 595 -19.79 -7.06 101.24
N ALA A 596 -18.51 -6.85 100.95
CA ALA A 596 -17.51 -6.58 101.99
C ALA A 596 -17.78 -5.25 102.74
N GLN A 597 -18.23 -4.21 102.04
CA GLN A 597 -18.67 -2.96 102.66
C GLN A 597 -19.90 -3.18 103.57
N THR A 598 -20.93 -3.88 103.09
CA THR A 598 -22.11 -4.18 103.90
C THR A 598 -21.78 -5.01 105.15
N CYS A 599 -20.86 -5.98 105.07
CA CYS A 599 -20.37 -6.71 106.24
C CYS A 599 -19.66 -5.77 107.24
N ALA A 600 -18.72 -4.95 106.76
CA ALA A 600 -17.98 -4.00 107.61
C ALA A 600 -18.83 -2.83 108.16
N GLU A 601 -20.05 -2.61 107.63
CA GLU A 601 -21.08 -1.72 108.18
C GLU A 601 -21.98 -2.43 109.21
N TYR A 602 -22.20 -3.74 109.04
CA TYR A 602 -22.89 -4.58 110.03
C TYR A 602 -22.05 -4.80 111.29
N GLU A 603 -20.73 -5.00 111.15
CA GLU A 603 -19.77 -5.13 112.26
C GLU A 603 -19.57 -3.84 113.09
N LYS A 604 -20.22 -2.73 112.69
CA LYS A 604 -20.18 -1.43 113.37
C LYS A 604 -21.50 -1.02 114.04
N LYS A 605 -22.45 -1.96 114.16
CA LYS A 605 -23.75 -1.79 114.83
C LYS A 605 -23.91 -2.75 115.99
#